data_AF-A0A1M3TZT1-F1
#
_entry.id   AF-A0A1M3TZT1-F1
#
_cell.length_a   1.000
_cell.length_b   1.000
_cell.length_c   1.000
_cell.angle_alpha   90.00
_cell.angle_beta   90.00
_cell.angle_gamma   90.00
#
_symmetry.space_group_name_H-M   'P 1'
#
loop_
_entity.id
_entity.type
_entity.pdbx_description
1 polymer ?
#
loop_
_entity_poly.entity_id
_entity_poly.type
_entity_poly.pdbx_seq_one_letter_code
_entity_poly.pdbx_strand_id
1 'polypeptide(L)'
;MILAEGVSEPREIDLLWREMFGRGEESLPPCRLMDAVGLDTVADIEENYVRERGLDGQLTVDWVRERFVSVGKVGRKAEGLGGLYPPDPSTEDVNEKKKEEGEGPLLYLLDVGLGANTPDIEKVSTAGRILKFQPGTTGMLPVPIITGQSLPDGVDVSQTTGRIFWTNMGQSTSTHDGSVHSATALDGQNICTLLPAGTVHTPKQLVVDDTTQHVYFCDREGMSVHRVRFDGTGHEVLVQTGALDNTAHRRDMTRWCVGIALDRKNGHVYWTQKGPSKGGQGQIFRAGLDVPAGQTADSRNDVELVLEGLPEPIDLEFDEEDGMLYWTDRGEHPWGCSLNRIKVVVGGKVVVKSREILARHFNEPIGLKLDRKGRKVYVADLGGSVYWVDLQNGEKKVVWRDEGCYTGVALVSAGERE
;
A
#
# COMPACT_ATOMS: atom_id res chain seq x y z
N MET A 1 -14.34 -46.85 3.94
CA MET A 1 -13.71 -45.53 4.21
C MET A 1 -14.07 -44.59 3.07
N ILE A 2 -14.53 -43.34 3.35
CA ILE A 2 -15.05 -42.38 2.36
C ILE A 2 -14.11 -42.20 1.14
N LEU A 3 -12.79 -42.14 1.39
CA LEU A 3 -11.77 -42.05 0.33
C LEU A 3 -11.59 -43.34 -0.46
N ALA A 4 -11.56 -44.51 0.19
CA ALA A 4 -11.38 -45.81 -0.47
C ALA A 4 -12.57 -46.21 -1.34
N GLU A 5 -13.76 -45.73 -0.97
CA GLU A 5 -15.00 -45.97 -1.69
C GLU A 5 -15.24 -44.95 -2.81
N GLY A 6 -14.36 -43.94 -2.97
CA GLY A 6 -14.49 -42.89 -3.99
C GLY A 6 -15.69 -41.97 -3.78
N VAL A 7 -16.20 -41.87 -2.54
CA VAL A 7 -17.41 -41.10 -2.21
C VAL A 7 -17.12 -39.59 -2.14
N SER A 8 -15.88 -39.21 -1.82
CA SER A 8 -15.44 -37.81 -1.79
C SER A 8 -13.94 -37.71 -2.04
N GLU A 9 -13.50 -36.56 -2.53
CA GLU A 9 -12.08 -36.26 -2.71
C GLU A 9 -11.46 -35.66 -1.42
N PRO A 10 -10.15 -35.80 -1.18
CA PRO A 10 -9.47 -35.25 0.01
C PRO A 10 -9.77 -33.76 0.26
N ARG A 11 -9.88 -32.97 -0.81
CA ARG A 11 -10.22 -31.54 -0.76
C ARG A 11 -11.62 -31.28 -0.21
N GLU A 12 -12.59 -32.12 -0.55
CA GLU A 12 -13.98 -31.95 -0.14
C GLU A 12 -14.16 -32.31 1.34
N ILE A 13 -13.45 -33.35 1.80
CA ILE A 13 -13.41 -33.75 3.22
C ILE A 13 -12.80 -32.63 4.07
N ASP A 14 -11.67 -32.06 3.65
CA ASP A 14 -11.01 -30.98 4.37
C ASP A 14 -11.83 -29.68 4.37
N LEU A 15 -12.61 -29.42 3.31
CA LEU A 15 -13.54 -28.29 3.25
C LEU A 15 -14.70 -28.47 4.24
N LEU A 16 -15.35 -29.64 4.22
CA LEU A 16 -16.44 -29.97 5.14
C LEU A 16 -15.96 -29.93 6.60
N TRP A 17 -14.75 -30.42 6.87
CA TRP A 17 -14.16 -30.39 8.21
C TRP A 17 -14.00 -28.95 8.75
N ARG A 18 -13.56 -28.02 7.90
CA ARG A 18 -13.39 -26.61 8.29
C ARG A 18 -14.73 -25.95 8.60
N GLU A 19 -15.72 -26.16 7.74
CA GLU A 19 -17.07 -25.62 7.92
C GLU A 19 -17.76 -26.18 9.17
N MET A 20 -17.59 -27.48 9.45
CA MET A 20 -18.29 -28.15 10.56
C MET A 20 -17.64 -27.93 11.94
N PHE A 21 -16.30 -27.79 12.01
CA PHE A 21 -15.58 -27.82 13.29
C PHE A 21 -14.86 -26.51 13.66
N GLY A 22 -14.84 -25.51 12.77
CA GLY A 22 -14.59 -24.10 13.12
C GLY A 22 -13.40 -23.80 14.04
N ARG A 23 -12.26 -24.49 13.89
CA ARG A 23 -11.03 -24.15 14.63
C ARG A 23 -10.18 -23.17 13.82
N GLY A 24 -9.56 -22.21 14.52
CA GLY A 24 -8.80 -21.10 13.94
C GLY A 24 -7.70 -21.51 12.96
N GLU A 25 -7.18 -20.54 12.21
CA GLU A 25 -6.30 -20.68 11.03
C GLU A 25 -5.04 -21.57 11.22
N GLU A 26 -4.71 -21.99 12.44
CA GLU A 26 -3.52 -22.77 12.79
C GLU A 26 -3.70 -24.31 12.75
N SER A 27 -4.93 -24.85 12.66
CA SER A 27 -5.15 -26.31 12.66
C SER A 27 -5.28 -26.88 11.24
N LEU A 28 -4.39 -27.81 10.88
CA LEU A 28 -4.48 -28.52 9.59
C LEU A 28 -5.73 -29.42 9.56
N PRO A 29 -6.53 -29.37 8.47
CA PRO A 29 -7.63 -30.28 8.27
C PRO A 29 -7.12 -31.73 8.05
N PRO A 30 -7.97 -32.76 8.26
CA PRO A 30 -7.53 -34.14 8.46
C PRO A 30 -6.71 -34.74 7.30
N CYS A 31 -7.08 -34.52 6.04
CA CYS A 31 -6.32 -35.06 4.91
C CYS A 31 -4.96 -34.37 4.78
N ARG A 32 -4.88 -33.05 4.95
CA ARG A 32 -3.58 -32.34 4.99
C ARG A 32 -2.73 -32.70 6.21
N LEU A 33 -3.36 -33.02 7.34
CA LEU A 33 -2.65 -33.47 8.53
C LEU A 33 -2.03 -34.86 8.32
N MET A 34 -2.77 -35.79 7.69
CA MET A 34 -2.24 -37.11 7.33
C MET A 34 -1.04 -37.01 6.38
N ASP A 35 -1.10 -36.14 5.37
CA ASP A 35 0.05 -35.90 4.48
C ASP A 35 1.23 -35.23 5.18
N ALA A 36 0.98 -34.37 6.18
CA ALA A 36 2.04 -33.73 6.95
C ALA A 36 2.75 -34.70 7.90
N VAL A 37 2.01 -35.63 8.51
CA VAL A 37 2.55 -36.69 9.38
C VAL A 37 3.26 -37.78 8.56
N GLY A 38 2.73 -38.09 7.38
CA GLY A 38 3.22 -39.10 6.47
C GLY A 38 2.33 -40.34 6.47
N LEU A 39 1.89 -40.76 5.28
CA LEU A 39 0.93 -41.87 5.13
C LEU A 39 1.50 -43.23 5.52
N ASP A 40 2.83 -43.37 5.49
CA ASP A 40 3.57 -44.51 6.05
C ASP A 40 3.32 -44.63 7.56
N THR A 41 3.51 -43.54 8.29
CA THR A 41 3.31 -43.49 9.74
C THR A 41 1.83 -43.63 10.11
N VAL A 42 0.93 -43.03 9.32
CA VAL A 42 -0.51 -43.22 9.52
C VAL A 42 -0.90 -44.68 9.33
N ALA A 43 -0.37 -45.36 8.31
CA ALA A 43 -0.62 -46.78 8.08
C ALA A 43 -0.07 -47.66 9.22
N ASP A 44 1.12 -47.38 9.73
CA ASP A 44 1.72 -48.13 10.85
C ASP A 44 0.91 -47.98 12.15
N ILE A 45 0.40 -46.78 12.42
CA ILE A 45 -0.47 -46.50 13.57
C ILE A 45 -1.79 -47.26 13.43
N GLU A 46 -2.43 -47.19 12.26
CA GLU A 46 -3.70 -47.85 12.00
C GLU A 46 -3.58 -49.38 12.03
N GLU A 47 -2.47 -49.94 11.56
CA GLU A 47 -2.20 -51.38 11.62
C GLU A 47 -2.15 -51.89 13.07
N ASN A 48 -1.57 -51.09 13.98
CA ASN A 48 -1.57 -51.44 15.39
C ASN A 48 -2.99 -51.47 15.96
N TYR A 49 -3.85 -50.52 15.58
CA TYR A 49 -5.26 -50.53 15.98
C TYR A 49 -6.05 -51.71 15.40
N VAL A 50 -5.82 -52.06 14.14
CA VAL A 50 -6.42 -53.23 13.49
C VAL A 50 -6.06 -54.51 14.24
N ARG A 51 -4.79 -54.67 14.62
CA ARG A 51 -4.29 -55.84 15.35
C ARG A 51 -4.79 -55.92 16.79
N GLU A 52 -4.79 -54.80 17.50
CA GLU A 52 -5.25 -54.74 18.89
C GLU A 52 -6.76 -54.93 19.02
N ARG A 53 -7.54 -54.44 18.05
CA ARG A 53 -9.01 -54.39 18.13
C ARG A 53 -9.72 -55.37 17.21
N GLY A 54 -8.98 -56.15 16.41
CA GLY A 54 -9.54 -57.12 15.46
C GLY A 54 -10.43 -56.47 14.40
N LEU A 55 -10.06 -55.30 13.92
CA LEU A 55 -10.83 -54.54 12.92
C LEU A 55 -10.54 -55.05 11.50
N ASP A 56 -11.44 -54.77 10.56
CA ASP A 56 -11.19 -55.02 9.15
C ASP A 56 -10.33 -53.89 8.55
N GLY A 57 -9.15 -54.25 8.04
CA GLY A 57 -8.17 -53.32 7.48
C GLY A 57 -8.33 -53.05 5.98
N GLN A 58 -9.20 -53.79 5.30
CA GLN A 58 -9.24 -53.86 3.83
C GLN A 58 -9.47 -52.49 3.16
N LEU A 59 -10.36 -51.67 3.75
CA LEU A 59 -10.69 -50.34 3.24
C LEU A 59 -9.98 -49.20 3.98
N THR A 60 -9.06 -49.49 4.89
CA THR A 60 -8.33 -48.47 5.68
C THR A 60 -6.83 -48.62 5.46
N VAL A 61 -6.15 -49.39 6.31
CA VAL A 61 -4.69 -49.54 6.27
C VAL A 61 -4.20 -50.22 5.00
N ASP A 62 -4.89 -51.27 4.54
CA ASP A 62 -4.49 -52.03 3.35
C ASP A 62 -4.61 -51.14 2.11
N TRP A 63 -5.71 -50.39 2.00
CA TRP A 63 -5.91 -49.43 0.91
C TRP A 63 -4.85 -48.31 0.91
N VAL A 64 -4.53 -47.72 2.07
CA VAL A 64 -3.48 -46.68 2.16
C VAL A 64 -2.13 -47.26 1.75
N ARG A 65 -1.80 -48.48 2.20
CA ARG A 65 -0.54 -49.15 1.84
C ARG A 65 -0.46 -49.45 0.36
N GLU A 66 -1.48 -50.06 -0.22
CA GLU A 66 -1.52 -50.43 -1.63
C GLU A 66 -1.48 -49.19 -2.53
N ARG A 67 -2.28 -48.16 -2.23
CA ARG A 67 -2.50 -47.05 -3.14
C ARG A 67 -1.46 -45.92 -3.02
N PHE A 68 -0.86 -45.77 -1.84
CA PHE A 68 0.03 -44.64 -1.55
C PHE A 68 1.41 -45.11 -1.08
N VAL A 69 1.50 -45.91 -0.02
CA VAL A 69 2.81 -46.27 0.57
C VAL A 69 3.65 -47.14 -0.37
N SER A 70 3.05 -48.13 -1.04
CA SER A 70 3.75 -49.06 -1.94
C SER A 70 4.36 -48.37 -3.17
N VAL A 71 3.79 -47.24 -3.57
CA VAL A 71 4.22 -46.42 -4.72
C VAL A 71 5.01 -45.18 -4.28
N GLY A 72 5.39 -45.11 -2.99
CA GLY A 72 6.23 -44.02 -2.45
C GLY A 72 5.51 -42.70 -2.20
N LYS A 73 4.18 -42.64 -2.34
CA LYS A 73 3.36 -41.43 -2.10
C LYS A 73 3.02 -41.28 -0.62
N VAL A 74 4.01 -41.02 0.21
CA VAL A 74 3.87 -40.94 1.67
C VAL A 74 3.62 -39.52 2.20
N GLY A 75 3.01 -38.64 1.42
CA GLY A 75 2.73 -37.25 1.82
C GLY A 75 3.96 -36.36 1.69
N ARG A 76 4.22 -35.48 2.66
CA ARG A 76 5.38 -34.56 2.66
C ARG A 76 6.74 -35.26 2.77
N LYS A 77 6.76 -36.51 3.23
CA LYS A 77 7.97 -37.34 3.27
C LYS A 77 8.37 -37.88 1.90
N ALA A 78 7.46 -37.84 0.93
CA ALA A 78 7.74 -38.29 -0.41
C ALA A 78 8.44 -37.18 -1.19
N GLU A 79 9.67 -37.44 -1.67
CA GLU A 79 10.39 -36.53 -2.57
C GLU A 79 9.59 -36.37 -3.87
N GLY A 80 8.80 -35.30 -3.96
CA GLY A 80 8.11 -34.91 -5.19
C GLY A 80 6.92 -35.79 -5.64
N LEU A 81 6.50 -36.80 -4.86
CA LEU A 81 5.36 -37.69 -5.21
C LEU A 81 4.05 -37.37 -4.49
N GLY A 82 4.09 -36.63 -3.37
CA GLY A 82 2.93 -36.24 -2.57
C GLY A 82 2.31 -37.40 -1.77
N GLY A 83 1.02 -37.27 -1.43
CA GLY A 83 0.23 -38.24 -0.68
C GLY A 83 -1.22 -38.25 -1.12
N LEU A 84 -2.15 -38.00 -0.19
CA LEU A 84 -3.57 -37.77 -0.50
C LEU A 84 -3.75 -36.54 -1.38
N TYR A 85 -2.90 -35.52 -1.20
CA TYR A 85 -2.74 -34.42 -2.13
C TYR A 85 -1.60 -34.69 -3.12
N PRO A 86 -1.68 -34.17 -4.37
CA PRO A 86 -0.54 -34.16 -5.27
C PRO A 86 0.66 -33.48 -4.60
N PRO A 87 1.90 -33.80 -5.03
CA PRO A 87 3.11 -33.18 -4.52
C PRO A 87 2.94 -31.67 -4.59
N ASP A 88 3.14 -31.03 -3.45
CA ASP A 88 3.04 -29.59 -3.37
C ASP A 88 4.15 -29.03 -4.29
N PRO A 89 3.84 -28.20 -5.30
CA PRO A 89 4.88 -27.55 -6.10
C PRO A 89 5.82 -26.68 -5.25
N SER A 90 5.56 -26.55 -3.94
CA SER A 90 6.37 -25.87 -2.94
C SER A 90 7.45 -26.72 -2.23
N THR A 91 7.79 -27.94 -2.67
CA THR A 91 8.93 -28.67 -2.04
C THR A 91 10.16 -28.86 -2.91
N GLU A 92 10.07 -28.84 -4.24
CA GLU A 92 11.26 -28.85 -5.12
C GLU A 92 11.66 -27.46 -5.64
N ASP A 93 10.79 -26.47 -5.48
CA ASP A 93 11.04 -25.10 -5.96
C ASP A 93 11.27 -24.08 -4.83
N VAL A 94 11.23 -24.47 -3.55
CA VAL A 94 11.35 -23.50 -2.44
C VAL A 94 12.80 -23.12 -2.14
N ASN A 95 13.80 -23.91 -2.53
CA ASN A 95 15.19 -23.49 -2.39
C ASN A 95 15.73 -22.66 -3.57
N GLU A 96 15.06 -22.69 -4.73
CA GLU A 96 15.39 -21.82 -5.87
C GLU A 96 14.43 -20.62 -6.00
N LYS A 97 13.14 -20.73 -5.64
CA LYS A 97 12.22 -19.56 -5.61
C LYS A 97 12.28 -18.73 -4.33
N LYS A 98 12.76 -19.25 -3.19
CA LYS A 98 13.14 -18.37 -2.04
C LYS A 98 14.41 -17.56 -2.30
N LYS A 99 15.13 -17.81 -3.39
CA LYS A 99 16.23 -16.92 -3.79
C LYS A 99 15.74 -15.68 -4.56
N GLU A 100 14.46 -15.61 -4.96
CA GLU A 100 13.95 -14.48 -5.74
C GLU A 100 12.80 -13.66 -5.11
N GLU A 101 12.01 -14.19 -4.16
CA GLU A 101 11.23 -13.31 -3.26
C GLU A 101 12.14 -12.86 -2.11
N GLY A 102 13.08 -11.96 -2.43
CA GLY A 102 13.81 -11.21 -1.41
C GLY A 102 12.85 -10.45 -0.49
N GLU A 103 13.29 -10.14 0.74
CA GLU A 103 12.52 -9.28 1.62
C GLU A 103 12.13 -8.00 0.86
N GLY A 104 10.84 -7.66 0.84
CA GLY A 104 10.36 -6.42 0.23
C GLY A 104 10.99 -5.20 0.93
N PRO A 105 10.92 -4.01 0.30
CA PRO A 105 11.40 -2.80 0.93
C PRO A 105 10.68 -2.56 2.25
N LEU A 106 11.34 -1.86 3.16
CA LEU A 106 10.71 -1.43 4.40
C LEU A 106 9.69 -0.34 4.08
N LEU A 107 8.43 -0.57 4.43
CA LEU A 107 7.31 0.33 4.21
C LEU A 107 6.93 1.06 5.51
N TYR A 108 6.50 2.30 5.33
CA TYR A 108 5.80 3.11 6.32
C TYR A 108 4.38 3.35 5.82
N LEU A 109 3.40 2.81 6.53
CA LEU A 109 1.99 2.92 6.16
C LEU A 109 1.32 3.97 7.06
N LEU A 110 0.51 4.82 6.46
CA LEU A 110 -0.27 5.81 7.19
C LEU A 110 -1.71 5.34 7.32
N ASP A 111 -2.11 4.99 8.53
CA ASP A 111 -3.50 4.69 8.85
C ASP A 111 -4.16 5.94 9.41
N VAL A 112 -5.21 6.42 8.74
CA VAL A 112 -5.93 7.64 9.14
C VAL A 112 -6.75 7.43 10.43
N GLY A 113 -6.99 6.17 10.84
CA GLY A 113 -7.70 5.84 12.07
C GLY A 113 -9.23 5.81 11.93
N LEU A 114 -9.75 5.74 10.71
CA LEU A 114 -11.20 5.74 10.42
C LEU A 114 -11.80 4.34 10.22
N GLY A 115 -10.97 3.31 10.00
CA GLY A 115 -11.45 1.99 9.58
C GLY A 115 -11.93 1.10 10.72
N ALA A 116 -11.10 0.90 11.74
CA ALA A 116 -11.39 -0.01 12.83
C ALA A 116 -12.60 0.46 13.66
N ASN A 117 -13.43 -0.49 14.11
CA ASN A 117 -14.57 -0.19 14.97
C ASN A 117 -14.09 0.46 16.28
N THR A 118 -14.38 1.75 16.47
CA THR A 118 -14.13 2.44 17.74
C THR A 118 -15.45 2.68 18.49
N PRO A 119 -15.58 2.21 19.75
CA PRO A 119 -16.75 2.51 20.57
C PRO A 119 -16.75 3.97 21.06
N ASP A 120 -15.60 4.65 21.01
CA ASP A 120 -15.43 6.04 21.42
C ASP A 120 -15.27 6.93 20.18
N ILE A 121 -16.38 7.54 19.75
CA ILE A 121 -16.45 8.38 18.55
C ILE A 121 -15.57 9.64 18.67
N GLU A 122 -15.34 10.14 19.90
CA GLU A 122 -14.55 11.35 20.13
C GLU A 122 -13.05 11.12 19.83
N LYS A 123 -12.61 9.86 19.87
CA LYS A 123 -11.22 9.50 19.56
C LYS A 123 -10.95 9.28 18.08
N VAL A 124 -11.99 9.20 17.23
CA VAL A 124 -11.85 8.94 15.78
C VAL A 124 -10.89 9.94 15.14
N SER A 125 -11.04 11.22 15.44
CA SER A 125 -10.23 12.29 14.85
C SER A 125 -8.76 12.26 15.29
N THR A 126 -8.39 11.43 16.27
CA THR A 126 -7.02 11.32 16.81
C THR A 126 -6.50 9.88 16.81
N ALA A 127 -7.22 8.95 16.17
CA ALA A 127 -6.88 7.54 16.13
C ALA A 127 -5.81 7.19 15.08
N GLY A 128 -5.27 8.19 14.38
CA GLY A 128 -4.31 8.01 13.30
C GLY A 128 -2.97 7.46 13.76
N ARG A 129 -2.32 6.68 12.89
CA ARG A 129 -1.10 5.92 13.18
C ARG A 129 -0.16 5.89 11.98
N ILE A 130 1.14 5.83 12.26
CA ILE A 130 2.16 5.41 11.31
C ILE A 130 2.60 4.01 11.70
N LEU A 131 2.51 3.09 10.75
CA LEU A 131 2.89 1.70 10.91
C LEU A 131 4.18 1.43 10.13
N LYS A 132 5.03 0.57 10.67
CA LYS A 132 6.23 0.04 10.02
C LYS A 132 5.96 -1.39 9.58
N PHE A 133 6.23 -1.71 8.31
CA PHE A 133 5.89 -3.01 7.73
C PHE A 133 6.92 -3.43 6.68
N GLN A 134 7.33 -4.71 6.67
CA GLN A 134 8.24 -5.24 5.65
C GLN A 134 7.57 -6.44 4.95
N PRO A 135 7.11 -6.29 3.70
CA PRO A 135 6.46 -7.37 2.97
C PRO A 135 7.39 -8.57 2.73
N GLY A 136 6.85 -9.79 2.77
CA GLY A 136 7.59 -11.01 2.44
C GLY A 136 8.30 -11.67 3.64
N THR A 137 8.50 -10.95 4.75
CA THR A 137 9.02 -11.55 5.98
C THR A 137 7.90 -12.32 6.69
N THR A 138 8.00 -13.65 6.70
CA THR A 138 6.95 -14.53 7.25
C THR A 138 6.66 -14.19 8.72
N GLY A 139 5.40 -13.91 9.04
CA GLY A 139 4.96 -13.62 10.42
C GLY A 139 5.15 -12.16 10.89
N MET A 140 5.71 -11.27 10.05
CA MET A 140 5.78 -9.84 10.39
C MET A 140 4.49 -9.13 9.99
N LEU A 141 3.76 -8.63 10.99
CA LEU A 141 2.60 -7.77 10.83
C LEU A 141 3.04 -6.29 10.84
N PRO A 142 2.27 -5.36 10.25
CA PRO A 142 2.50 -3.92 10.44
C PRO A 142 2.49 -3.56 11.93
N VAL A 143 3.54 -2.87 12.38
CA VAL A 143 3.71 -2.46 13.78
C VAL A 143 3.51 -0.95 13.91
N PRO A 144 2.59 -0.47 14.76
CA PRO A 144 2.45 0.97 15.01
C PRO A 144 3.70 1.50 15.72
N ILE A 145 4.31 2.53 15.12
CA ILE A 145 5.48 3.21 15.68
C ILE A 145 5.15 4.63 16.16
N ILE A 146 4.13 5.26 15.58
CA ILE A 146 3.58 6.55 15.99
C ILE A 146 2.06 6.39 16.05
N THR A 147 1.44 6.88 17.12
CA THR A 147 -0.01 6.78 17.35
C THR A 147 -0.57 8.13 17.80
N GLY A 148 -1.89 8.25 17.91
CA GLY A 148 -2.52 9.46 18.42
C GLY A 148 -2.50 10.64 17.44
N GLN A 149 -2.42 10.38 16.13
CA GLN A 149 -2.31 11.42 15.12
C GLN A 149 -3.68 11.93 14.66
N SER A 150 -3.77 13.23 14.41
CA SER A 150 -5.02 13.90 14.06
C SER A 150 -5.33 13.77 12.57
N LEU A 151 -6.01 12.68 12.19
CA LEU A 151 -6.38 12.35 10.82
C LEU A 151 -5.19 12.54 9.84
N PRO A 152 -4.13 11.72 9.96
CA PRO A 152 -2.96 11.86 9.09
C PRO A 152 -3.28 11.46 7.64
N ASP A 153 -2.66 12.12 6.66
CA ASP A 153 -2.98 11.93 5.23
C ASP A 153 -1.76 11.62 4.34
N GLY A 154 -0.72 12.45 4.38
CA GLY A 154 0.54 12.23 3.64
C GLY A 154 1.67 11.71 4.53
N VAL A 155 2.52 10.84 3.99
CA VAL A 155 3.75 10.36 4.63
C VAL A 155 4.86 10.20 3.61
N ASP A 156 6.09 10.57 3.99
CA ASP A 156 7.30 10.26 3.21
C ASP A 156 8.51 10.18 4.14
N VAL A 157 9.62 9.64 3.64
CA VAL A 157 10.84 9.40 4.42
C VAL A 157 12.06 10.02 3.77
N SER A 158 12.93 10.61 4.59
CA SER A 158 14.29 10.99 4.20
C SER A 158 15.22 9.83 4.50
N GLN A 159 15.79 9.22 3.45
CA GLN A 159 16.78 8.15 3.62
C GLN A 159 18.11 8.71 4.11
N THR A 160 18.48 9.92 3.68
CA THR A 160 19.76 10.54 4.03
C THR A 160 19.84 10.93 5.51
N THR A 161 18.72 11.35 6.10
CA THR A 161 18.67 11.78 7.52
C THR A 161 17.98 10.77 8.43
N GLY A 162 17.40 9.71 7.89
CA GLY A 162 16.68 8.69 8.66
C GLY A 162 15.43 9.24 9.36
N ARG A 163 14.70 10.15 8.68
CA ARG A 163 13.53 10.84 9.23
C ARG A 163 12.24 10.44 8.54
N ILE A 164 11.15 10.43 9.30
CA ILE A 164 9.79 10.24 8.79
C ILE A 164 9.10 11.59 8.85
N PHE A 165 8.34 11.95 7.82
CA PHE A 165 7.55 13.18 7.74
C PHE A 165 6.10 12.82 7.47
N TRP A 166 5.17 13.52 8.11
CA TRP A 166 3.74 13.32 7.86
C TRP A 166 2.94 14.61 8.04
N THR A 167 1.77 14.64 7.41
CA THR A 167 0.77 15.71 7.55
C THR A 167 -0.41 15.22 8.37
N ASN A 168 -0.95 16.11 9.20
CA ASN A 168 -2.17 15.90 9.98
C ASN A 168 -3.24 16.87 9.49
N MET A 169 -4.40 16.35 9.06
CA MET A 169 -5.51 17.17 8.57
C MET A 169 -6.11 18.07 9.65
N GLY A 170 -5.95 17.71 10.93
CA GLY A 170 -6.62 18.37 12.05
C GLY A 170 -7.86 17.58 12.51
N GLN A 171 -8.78 18.25 13.21
CA GLN A 171 -9.99 17.61 13.74
C GLN A 171 -11.05 17.31 12.66
N SER A 172 -11.12 18.16 11.64
CA SER A 172 -12.09 18.05 10.54
C SER A 172 -11.58 18.83 9.33
N THR A 173 -12.06 18.49 8.13
CA THR A 173 -11.78 19.29 6.92
C THR A 173 -12.39 20.70 6.98
N SER A 174 -13.28 20.99 7.94
CA SER A 174 -13.86 22.33 8.13
C SER A 174 -13.08 23.22 9.10
N THR A 175 -12.09 22.68 9.80
CA THR A 175 -11.30 23.40 10.81
C THR A 175 -9.92 23.76 10.25
N HIS A 176 -9.47 24.98 10.53
CA HIS A 176 -8.13 25.44 10.14
C HIS A 176 -7.14 25.09 11.25
N ASP A 177 -6.87 23.80 11.40
CA ASP A 177 -6.04 23.24 12.48
C ASP A 177 -5.05 22.17 11.99
N GLY A 178 -4.78 22.15 10.68
CA GLY A 178 -3.79 21.28 10.06
C GLY A 178 -2.37 21.54 10.57
N SER A 179 -1.54 20.50 10.54
CA SER A 179 -0.14 20.56 11.01
C SER A 179 0.78 19.61 10.23
N VAL A 180 2.09 19.87 10.31
CA VAL A 180 3.13 19.04 9.67
C VAL A 180 4.16 18.66 10.70
N HIS A 181 4.51 17.38 10.73
CA HIS A 181 5.38 16.81 11.76
C HIS A 181 6.46 15.94 11.13
N SER A 182 7.43 15.61 11.95
CA SER A 182 8.49 14.68 11.62
C SER A 182 8.93 13.88 12.84
N ALA A 183 9.58 12.75 12.62
CA ALA A 183 10.27 11.99 13.66
C ALA A 183 11.73 11.89 13.24
N THR A 184 12.66 12.17 14.17
CA THR A 184 14.09 12.20 13.83
C THR A 184 14.71 10.80 13.69
N ALA A 185 13.92 9.76 13.92
CA ALA A 185 14.34 8.38 13.81
C ALA A 185 13.29 7.54 13.07
N LEU A 186 13.77 6.61 12.26
CA LEU A 186 12.97 5.64 11.49
C LEU A 186 12.19 4.63 12.35
N ASP A 187 12.35 4.67 13.67
CA ASP A 187 11.55 3.91 14.65
C ASP A 187 10.40 4.74 15.24
N GLY A 188 10.21 5.99 14.79
CA GLY A 188 9.12 6.86 15.20
C GLY A 188 9.40 7.72 16.43
N GLN A 189 10.61 7.69 16.97
CA GLN A 189 10.99 8.49 18.14
C GLN A 189 11.30 9.95 17.81
N ASN A 190 11.32 10.79 18.86
CA ASN A 190 11.68 12.21 18.80
C ASN A 190 10.83 12.99 17.79
N ILE A 191 9.53 13.02 18.04
CA ILE A 191 8.58 13.77 17.22
C ILE A 191 8.89 15.28 17.33
N CYS A 192 9.02 15.93 16.18
CA CYS A 192 9.20 17.37 16.04
C CYS A 192 8.07 17.94 15.17
N THR A 193 7.39 18.96 15.69
CA THR A 193 6.42 19.73 14.92
C THR A 193 7.15 20.71 14.02
N LEU A 194 6.98 20.56 12.70
CA LEU A 194 7.53 21.48 11.70
C LEU A 194 6.63 22.70 11.56
N LEU A 195 5.33 22.45 11.36
CA LEU A 195 4.30 23.48 11.30
C LEU A 195 3.23 23.19 12.35
N PRO A 196 3.03 24.07 13.35
CA PRO A 196 2.04 23.86 14.40
C PRO A 196 0.61 23.93 13.86
N ALA A 197 -0.34 23.38 14.63
CA ALA A 197 -1.76 23.37 14.28
C ALA A 197 -2.28 24.78 13.96
N GLY A 198 -2.95 24.91 12.81
CA GLY A 198 -3.52 26.16 12.32
C GLY A 198 -2.53 27.05 11.57
N THR A 199 -1.33 26.54 11.26
CA THR A 199 -0.43 27.17 10.27
C THR A 199 -0.92 26.95 8.84
N VAL A 200 -1.55 25.80 8.61
CA VAL A 200 -2.14 25.35 7.34
C VAL A 200 -3.52 24.78 7.63
N HIS A 201 -4.39 24.72 6.62
CA HIS A 201 -5.78 24.34 6.82
C HIS A 201 -5.94 22.83 6.94
N THR A 202 -5.69 22.10 5.86
CA THR A 202 -5.90 20.65 5.77
C THR A 202 -4.82 20.07 4.85
N PRO A 203 -3.60 19.93 5.36
CA PRO A 203 -2.48 19.42 4.58
C PRO A 203 -2.72 17.96 4.18
N LYS A 204 -2.29 17.63 2.96
CA LYS A 204 -2.52 16.35 2.27
C LYS A 204 -1.20 15.65 1.97
N GLN A 205 -1.08 15.04 0.80
CA GLN A 205 0.10 14.28 0.43
C GLN A 205 1.33 15.19 0.43
N LEU A 206 2.47 14.58 0.74
CA LEU A 206 3.74 15.26 0.87
C LEU A 206 4.83 14.45 0.17
N VAL A 207 5.88 15.13 -0.26
CA VAL A 207 7.09 14.54 -0.81
C VAL A 207 8.31 15.16 -0.16
N VAL A 208 9.27 14.33 0.19
CA VAL A 208 10.54 14.73 0.78
C VAL A 208 11.57 14.98 -0.32
N ASP A 209 12.23 16.14 -0.28
CA ASP A 209 13.41 16.43 -1.09
C ASP A 209 14.66 16.44 -0.20
N ASP A 210 15.36 15.31 -0.22
CA ASP A 210 16.64 15.12 0.46
C ASP A 210 17.73 16.09 -0.02
N THR A 211 17.69 16.51 -1.29
CA THR A 211 18.75 17.35 -1.89
C THR A 211 18.80 18.73 -1.25
N THR A 212 17.63 19.34 -1.02
CA THR A 212 17.56 20.67 -0.40
C THR A 212 17.06 20.66 1.03
N GLN A 213 16.77 19.48 1.58
CA GLN A 213 16.21 19.28 2.91
C GLN A 213 14.90 20.05 3.11
N HIS A 214 13.99 19.92 2.15
CA HIS A 214 12.63 20.46 2.21
C HIS A 214 11.58 19.36 2.15
N VAL A 215 10.45 19.62 2.79
CA VAL A 215 9.21 18.87 2.61
C VAL A 215 8.29 19.74 1.77
N TYR A 216 7.77 19.18 0.69
CA TYR A 216 6.75 19.80 -0.14
C TYR A 216 5.41 19.10 0.13
N PHE A 217 4.32 19.86 0.23
CA PHE A 217 2.99 19.28 0.50
C PHE A 217 1.88 20.16 -0.05
N CYS A 218 0.72 19.57 -0.30
CA CYS A 218 -0.49 20.32 -0.66
C CYS A 218 -1.35 20.61 0.57
N ASP A 219 -2.07 21.73 0.53
CA ASP A 219 -3.14 22.07 1.47
C ASP A 219 -4.47 22.17 0.72
N ARG A 220 -5.39 21.25 1.02
CA ARG A 220 -6.62 21.05 0.25
C ARG A 220 -7.57 22.22 0.39
N GLU A 221 -7.97 22.50 1.62
CA GLU A 221 -8.84 23.63 1.95
C GLU A 221 -8.10 24.96 1.92
N GLY A 222 -6.78 24.97 2.14
CA GLY A 222 -5.91 26.13 1.87
C GLY A 222 -5.81 26.48 0.38
N MET A 223 -6.14 25.54 -0.50
CA MET A 223 -6.08 25.68 -1.96
C MET A 223 -4.67 26.02 -2.46
N SER A 224 -3.66 25.37 -1.90
CA SER A 224 -2.26 25.79 -2.07
C SER A 224 -1.24 24.65 -2.06
N VAL A 225 -0.06 24.93 -2.60
CA VAL A 225 1.13 24.07 -2.57
C VAL A 225 2.19 24.76 -1.74
N HIS A 226 2.84 24.02 -0.83
CA HIS A 226 3.78 24.57 0.14
C HIS A 226 5.13 23.84 0.10
N ARG A 227 6.15 24.52 0.62
CA ARG A 227 7.39 23.89 1.07
C ARG A 227 7.82 24.40 2.44
N VAL A 228 8.54 23.59 3.20
CA VAL A 228 9.18 23.97 4.47
C VAL A 228 10.48 23.19 4.65
N ARG A 229 11.48 23.78 5.31
CA ARG A 229 12.73 23.08 5.61
C ARG A 229 12.52 21.98 6.65
N PHE A 230 13.43 21.01 6.68
CA PHE A 230 13.45 19.92 7.67
C PHE A 230 13.54 20.38 9.13
N ASP A 231 13.94 21.62 9.39
CA ASP A 231 14.02 22.24 10.71
C ASP A 231 12.75 23.07 11.06
N GLY A 232 11.76 23.11 10.18
CA GLY A 232 10.51 23.87 10.34
C GLY A 232 10.61 25.34 9.92
N THR A 233 11.79 25.82 9.53
CA THR A 233 11.98 27.20 9.06
C THR A 233 11.70 27.33 7.55
N GLY A 234 11.59 28.57 7.07
CA GLY A 234 11.45 28.84 5.63
C GLY A 234 10.19 28.25 5.01
N HIS A 235 9.08 28.23 5.76
CA HIS A 235 7.77 27.87 5.21
C HIS A 235 7.35 28.88 4.14
N GLU A 236 7.00 28.38 2.96
CA GLU A 236 6.64 29.18 1.79
C GLU A 236 5.43 28.56 1.08
N VAL A 237 4.55 29.42 0.57
CA VAL A 237 3.47 29.04 -0.36
C VAL A 237 4.02 29.20 -1.78
N LEU A 238 4.08 28.11 -2.54
CA LEU A 238 4.61 28.08 -3.91
C LEU A 238 3.54 28.33 -4.97
N VAL A 239 2.32 27.88 -4.69
CA VAL A 239 1.16 28.04 -5.57
C VAL A 239 -0.05 28.31 -4.70
N GLN A 240 -0.85 29.32 -5.07
CA GLN A 240 -2.11 29.64 -4.42
C GLN A 240 -3.21 29.67 -5.49
N THR A 241 -4.14 28.72 -5.39
CA THR A 241 -5.16 28.48 -6.43
C THR A 241 -6.53 29.04 -6.06
N GLY A 242 -6.69 29.55 -4.84
CA GLY A 242 -7.92 30.15 -4.34
C GLY A 242 -7.68 31.06 -3.14
N ALA A 243 -8.73 31.69 -2.62
CA ALA A 243 -8.63 32.61 -1.49
C ALA A 243 -9.62 32.18 -0.40
N LEU A 244 -9.16 32.11 0.85
CA LEU A 244 -9.96 31.60 1.97
C LEU A 244 -11.13 32.53 2.35
N ASP A 245 -10.98 33.84 2.14
CA ASP A 245 -12.03 34.83 2.34
C ASP A 245 -13.08 34.83 1.22
N ASN A 246 -12.80 34.17 0.10
CA ASN A 246 -13.73 34.03 -1.02
C ASN A 246 -14.56 32.74 -0.91
N THR A 247 -15.86 32.91 -0.64
CA THR A 247 -16.79 31.78 -0.49
C THR A 247 -17.01 30.98 -1.77
N ALA A 248 -16.90 31.60 -2.96
CA ALA A 248 -16.97 30.86 -4.22
C ALA A 248 -15.74 29.97 -4.39
N HIS A 249 -14.54 30.47 -4.08
CA HIS A 249 -13.30 29.68 -4.16
C HIS A 249 -13.35 28.49 -3.19
N ARG A 250 -13.76 28.69 -1.94
CA ARG A 250 -13.86 27.59 -0.95
C ARG A 250 -14.82 26.46 -1.35
N ARG A 251 -15.83 26.74 -2.17
CA ARG A 251 -16.80 25.74 -2.67
C ARG A 251 -16.36 25.08 -3.97
N ASP A 252 -15.34 25.63 -4.62
CA ASP A 252 -14.85 25.16 -5.89
C ASP A 252 -13.82 24.04 -5.68
N MET A 253 -14.30 22.80 -5.77
CA MET A 253 -13.48 21.61 -5.51
C MET A 253 -12.36 21.41 -6.57
N THR A 254 -12.41 22.12 -7.71
CA THR A 254 -11.30 22.11 -8.67
C THR A 254 -10.14 22.98 -8.21
N ARG A 255 -10.24 23.66 -7.05
CA ARG A 255 -9.15 24.41 -6.42
C ARG A 255 -8.41 23.61 -5.35
N TRP A 256 -8.89 22.43 -5.02
CA TRP A 256 -8.38 21.63 -3.90
C TRP A 256 -7.14 20.85 -4.29
N CYS A 257 -5.98 21.31 -3.84
CA CYS A 257 -4.69 20.66 -4.04
C CYS A 257 -4.55 19.43 -3.14
N VAL A 258 -4.09 18.28 -3.66
CA VAL A 258 -4.01 17.03 -2.87
C VAL A 258 -2.67 16.32 -3.00
N GLY A 259 -2.36 15.78 -4.19
CA GLY A 259 -1.15 15.02 -4.50
C GLY A 259 -0.02 15.93 -4.91
N ILE A 260 1.21 15.48 -4.71
CA ILE A 260 2.40 16.25 -5.07
C ILE A 260 3.56 15.35 -5.48
N ALA A 261 4.30 15.75 -6.51
CA ALA A 261 5.53 15.09 -6.93
C ALA A 261 6.55 16.12 -7.42
N LEU A 262 7.84 15.76 -7.41
CA LEU A 262 8.93 16.64 -7.84
C LEU A 262 9.64 16.06 -9.07
N ASP A 263 9.99 16.95 -9.98
CA ASP A 263 10.93 16.74 -11.07
C ASP A 263 12.07 17.74 -10.87
N ARG A 264 12.99 17.42 -9.97
CA ARG A 264 14.17 18.21 -9.62
C ARG A 264 15.07 18.42 -10.82
N LYS A 265 15.25 17.40 -11.65
CA LYS A 265 16.11 17.44 -12.84
C LYS A 265 15.68 18.53 -13.82
N ASN A 266 14.37 18.73 -14.00
CA ASN A 266 13.84 19.78 -14.87
C ASN A 266 13.29 21.00 -14.10
N GLY A 267 13.38 21.00 -12.78
CA GLY A 267 13.00 22.14 -11.94
C GLY A 267 11.49 22.35 -11.77
N HIS A 268 10.68 21.30 -11.77
CA HIS A 268 9.23 21.40 -11.63
C HIS A 268 8.68 20.74 -10.36
N VAL A 269 7.59 21.30 -9.86
CA VAL A 269 6.64 20.65 -8.93
C VAL A 269 5.37 20.30 -9.69
N TYR A 270 4.84 19.11 -9.47
CA TYR A 270 3.54 18.64 -9.97
C TYR A 270 2.56 18.55 -8.82
N TRP A 271 1.29 18.90 -9.05
CA TRP A 271 0.23 18.68 -8.06
C TRP A 271 -1.09 18.30 -8.72
N THR A 272 -1.94 17.61 -7.96
CA THR A 272 -3.33 17.33 -8.37
C THR A 272 -4.27 18.41 -7.85
N GLN A 273 -5.30 18.73 -8.63
CA GLN A 273 -6.50 19.38 -8.14
C GLN A 273 -7.68 18.44 -8.34
N LYS A 274 -8.29 17.98 -7.24
CA LYS A 274 -9.08 16.74 -7.27
C LYS A 274 -10.43 16.87 -8.00
N GLY A 275 -11.06 18.05 -7.97
CA GLY A 275 -12.43 18.25 -8.45
C GLY A 275 -13.52 17.61 -7.55
N PRO A 276 -14.79 17.64 -7.96
CA PRO A 276 -15.87 16.96 -7.24
C PRO A 276 -15.66 15.44 -7.24
N SER A 277 -16.06 14.77 -6.17
CA SER A 277 -15.92 13.32 -6.10
C SER A 277 -16.72 12.65 -7.20
N LYS A 278 -16.06 11.75 -7.95
CA LYS A 278 -16.63 11.08 -9.13
C LYS A 278 -17.10 12.08 -10.21
N GLY A 279 -16.54 13.28 -10.23
CA GLY A 279 -17.02 14.42 -11.00
C GLY A 279 -16.36 14.59 -12.37
N GLY A 280 -15.25 13.89 -12.64
CA GLY A 280 -14.58 13.97 -13.95
C GLY A 280 -13.99 15.35 -14.26
N GLN A 281 -13.75 16.16 -13.24
CA GLN A 281 -13.20 17.53 -13.34
C GLN A 281 -11.83 17.63 -12.65
N GLY A 282 -11.22 16.51 -12.31
CA GLY A 282 -9.89 16.46 -11.75
C GLY A 282 -8.83 16.86 -12.77
N GLN A 283 -7.78 17.49 -12.27
CA GLN A 283 -6.69 18.04 -13.08
C GLN A 283 -5.34 17.76 -12.43
N ILE A 284 -4.29 17.76 -13.26
CA ILE A 284 -2.89 17.75 -12.82
C ILE A 284 -2.22 18.95 -13.44
N PHE A 285 -1.51 19.70 -12.61
CA PHE A 285 -0.76 20.89 -13.00
C PHE A 285 0.72 20.71 -12.66
N ARG A 286 1.53 21.63 -13.20
CA ARG A 286 2.92 21.81 -12.80
C ARG A 286 3.33 23.27 -12.87
N ALA A 287 4.42 23.61 -12.20
CA ALA A 287 5.08 24.91 -12.27
C ALA A 287 6.55 24.77 -11.87
N GLY A 288 7.35 25.83 -12.00
CA GLY A 288 8.71 25.86 -11.48
C GLY A 288 8.77 25.66 -9.96
N LEU A 289 9.85 25.04 -9.47
CA LEU A 289 10.08 24.80 -8.03
C LEU A 289 10.14 26.08 -7.20
N ASP A 290 10.55 27.19 -7.81
CA ASP A 290 10.57 28.51 -7.22
C ASP A 290 9.53 29.41 -7.90
N VAL A 291 8.96 30.33 -7.15
CA VAL A 291 8.11 31.39 -7.71
C VAL A 291 9.00 32.31 -8.55
N PRO A 292 8.66 32.60 -9.82
CA PRO A 292 9.46 33.48 -10.66
C PRO A 292 9.68 34.86 -10.02
N ALA A 293 10.87 35.43 -10.23
CA ALA A 293 11.23 36.71 -9.62
C ALA A 293 10.22 37.82 -9.96
N GLY A 294 9.73 38.51 -8.93
CA GLY A 294 8.73 39.57 -9.06
C GLY A 294 7.28 39.09 -9.18
N GLN A 295 7.03 37.77 -9.13
CA GLN A 295 5.70 37.18 -9.08
C GLN A 295 5.39 36.65 -7.68
N THR A 296 4.14 36.27 -7.44
CA THR A 296 3.65 35.70 -6.18
C THR A 296 2.99 34.34 -6.44
N ALA A 297 2.75 33.56 -5.38
CA ALA A 297 2.14 32.24 -5.47
C ALA A 297 0.77 32.22 -6.18
N ASP A 298 0.01 33.31 -6.10
CA ASP A 298 -1.32 33.51 -6.71
C ASP A 298 -1.29 34.19 -8.07
N SER A 299 -0.16 34.80 -8.47
CA SER A 299 -0.03 35.54 -9.74
C SER A 299 1.00 34.93 -10.69
N ARG A 300 1.62 33.82 -10.31
CA ARG A 300 2.67 33.19 -11.11
C ARG A 300 2.12 32.71 -12.46
N ASN A 301 2.85 33.01 -13.54
CA ASN A 301 2.39 32.78 -14.91
C ASN A 301 2.97 31.53 -15.57
N ASP A 302 3.79 30.78 -14.84
CA ASP A 302 4.45 29.54 -15.28
C ASP A 302 3.70 28.27 -14.84
N VAL A 303 2.44 28.42 -14.39
CA VAL A 303 1.55 27.29 -14.10
C VAL A 303 1.03 26.70 -15.40
N GLU A 304 1.23 25.40 -15.57
CA GLU A 304 0.85 24.66 -16.76
C GLU A 304 -0.11 23.52 -16.41
N LEU A 305 -1.20 23.40 -17.17
CA LEU A 305 -2.11 22.26 -17.13
C LEU A 305 -1.46 21.07 -17.85
N VAL A 306 -1.31 19.95 -17.15
CA VAL A 306 -0.70 18.71 -17.68
C VAL A 306 -1.78 17.73 -18.14
N LEU A 307 -2.80 17.52 -17.30
CA LEU A 307 -3.93 16.64 -17.57
C LEU A 307 -5.23 17.24 -17.01
N GLU A 308 -6.34 16.97 -17.68
CA GLU A 308 -7.68 17.35 -17.26
C GLU A 308 -8.69 16.23 -17.52
N GLY A 309 -9.91 16.38 -17.01
CA GLY A 309 -10.97 15.39 -17.19
C GLY A 309 -10.73 14.11 -16.38
N LEU A 310 -9.95 14.19 -15.31
CA LEU A 310 -9.65 13.05 -14.45
C LEU A 310 -10.81 12.79 -13.47
N PRO A 311 -11.11 11.52 -13.12
CA PRO A 311 -12.21 11.19 -12.21
C PRO A 311 -12.15 11.91 -10.86
N GLU A 312 -11.06 11.69 -10.11
CA GLU A 312 -10.73 12.32 -8.83
C GLU A 312 -9.26 11.96 -8.49
N PRO A 313 -8.28 12.67 -9.08
CA PRO A 313 -6.86 12.37 -8.92
C PRO A 313 -6.42 12.73 -7.50
N ILE A 314 -5.74 11.81 -6.83
CA ILE A 314 -5.35 11.96 -5.43
C ILE A 314 -3.86 12.17 -5.30
N ASP A 315 -3.06 11.12 -5.28
CA ASP A 315 -1.62 11.19 -5.01
C ASP A 315 -0.79 11.10 -6.30
N LEU A 316 0.46 11.56 -6.25
CA LEU A 316 1.39 11.61 -7.38
C LEU A 316 2.75 11.04 -7.03
N GLU A 317 3.39 10.41 -8.01
CA GLU A 317 4.80 10.05 -7.95
C GLU A 317 5.44 10.29 -9.32
N PHE A 318 6.68 10.77 -9.34
CA PHE A 318 7.38 11.07 -10.58
C PHE A 318 8.70 10.32 -10.67
N ASP A 319 8.85 9.52 -11.73
CA ASP A 319 10.12 8.89 -12.07
C ASP A 319 10.93 9.87 -12.93
N GLU A 320 11.96 10.49 -12.35
CA GLU A 320 12.83 11.44 -13.04
C GLU A 320 13.67 10.82 -14.15
N GLU A 321 14.02 9.54 -14.01
CA GLU A 321 14.86 8.83 -14.98
C GLU A 321 14.06 8.53 -16.23
N ASP A 322 12.85 8.04 -16.04
CA ASP A 322 11.94 7.72 -17.13
C ASP A 322 10.97 8.86 -17.47
N GLY A 323 11.02 10.02 -16.82
CA GLY A 323 10.10 11.12 -17.11
C GLY A 323 8.62 10.70 -17.06
N MET A 324 8.30 9.81 -16.13
CA MET A 324 7.00 9.13 -16.02
C MET A 324 6.27 9.64 -14.80
N LEU A 325 5.04 10.11 -14.99
CA LEU A 325 4.17 10.52 -13.90
C LEU A 325 3.16 9.41 -13.62
N TYR A 326 3.04 9.04 -12.34
CA TYR A 326 2.10 8.06 -11.81
C TYR A 326 1.09 8.76 -10.90
N TRP A 327 -0.15 8.31 -10.89
CA TRP A 327 -1.17 8.83 -9.98
C TRP A 327 -2.26 7.82 -9.66
N THR A 328 -2.86 7.99 -8.49
CA THR A 328 -4.09 7.30 -8.09
C THR A 328 -5.30 8.13 -8.47
N ASP A 329 -6.32 7.48 -9.04
CA ASP A 329 -7.65 8.07 -9.22
C ASP A 329 -8.65 7.36 -8.32
N ARG A 330 -9.43 8.14 -7.60
CA ARG A 330 -10.67 7.71 -6.97
C ARG A 330 -11.84 7.76 -7.95
N GLY A 331 -12.95 7.17 -7.57
CA GLY A 331 -14.22 7.30 -8.27
C GLY A 331 -14.70 6.06 -9.03
N GLU A 332 -15.67 6.25 -9.92
CA GLU A 332 -16.43 5.13 -10.50
C GLU A 332 -15.68 4.35 -11.58
N HIS A 333 -15.94 3.06 -11.63
CA HIS A 333 -15.49 2.23 -12.74
C HIS A 333 -16.16 2.66 -14.07
N PRO A 334 -15.47 2.58 -15.22
CA PRO A 334 -14.15 1.97 -15.39
C PRO A 334 -12.95 2.91 -15.23
N TRP A 335 -13.16 4.20 -14.97
CA TRP A 335 -12.10 5.19 -15.07
C TRP A 335 -11.46 5.56 -13.73
N GLY A 336 -12.17 5.38 -12.62
CA GLY A 336 -11.66 5.58 -11.27
C GLY A 336 -11.32 4.27 -10.55
N CYS A 337 -10.87 4.41 -9.31
CA CYS A 337 -10.31 3.33 -8.49
C CYS A 337 -9.18 2.60 -9.22
N SER A 338 -8.21 3.40 -9.68
CA SER A 338 -7.13 2.98 -10.57
C SER A 338 -5.78 3.60 -10.21
N LEU A 339 -4.73 2.90 -10.63
CA LEU A 339 -3.37 3.40 -10.73
C LEU A 339 -3.10 3.68 -12.20
N ASN A 340 -2.68 4.90 -12.50
CA ASN A 340 -2.47 5.39 -13.85
C ASN A 340 -1.01 5.83 -14.04
N ARG A 341 -0.58 5.91 -15.30
CA ARG A 341 0.70 6.51 -15.67
C ARG A 341 0.66 7.24 -17.00
N ILE A 342 1.60 8.17 -17.18
CA ILE A 342 1.80 8.91 -18.42
C ILE A 342 3.25 9.38 -18.58
N LYS A 343 3.81 9.23 -19.78
CA LYS A 343 5.12 9.82 -20.12
C LYS A 343 4.89 11.31 -20.27
N VAL A 344 5.56 12.13 -19.45
CA VAL A 344 5.47 13.60 -19.50
C VAL A 344 6.75 14.19 -20.08
N VAL A 345 7.89 13.51 -19.94
CA VAL A 345 9.19 13.98 -20.46
C VAL A 345 9.80 12.93 -21.40
N VAL A 346 10.20 13.34 -22.60
CA VAL A 346 10.89 12.51 -23.61
C VAL A 346 12.11 13.27 -24.13
N GLY A 347 13.30 12.73 -23.87
CA GLY A 347 14.56 13.35 -24.32
C GLY A 347 14.77 14.78 -23.80
N GLY A 348 14.36 15.04 -22.55
CA GLY A 348 14.41 16.37 -21.93
C GLY A 348 13.37 17.37 -22.42
N LYS A 349 12.45 16.96 -23.31
CA LYS A 349 11.32 17.77 -23.76
C LYS A 349 10.02 17.25 -23.18
N VAL A 350 9.13 18.17 -22.87
CA VAL A 350 7.82 17.84 -22.30
C VAL A 350 6.93 17.35 -23.44
N VAL A 351 6.49 16.10 -23.35
CA VAL A 351 5.63 15.44 -24.32
C VAL A 351 4.64 14.59 -23.55
N VAL A 352 3.36 14.95 -23.64
CA VAL A 352 2.27 14.18 -23.03
C VAL A 352 1.86 13.08 -24.01
N LYS A 353 2.17 11.82 -23.68
CA LYS A 353 1.73 10.64 -24.47
C LYS A 353 0.36 10.13 -24.01
N SER A 354 -0.14 9.05 -24.62
CA SER A 354 -1.41 8.43 -24.23
C SER A 354 -1.38 7.94 -22.78
N ARG A 355 -2.35 8.40 -21.97
CA ARG A 355 -2.65 7.88 -20.63
C ARG A 355 -2.82 6.37 -20.66
N GLU A 356 -2.22 5.69 -19.68
CA GLU A 356 -2.39 4.26 -19.45
C GLU A 356 -2.94 4.01 -18.04
N ILE A 357 -3.90 3.09 -17.93
CA ILE A 357 -4.33 2.55 -16.65
C ILE A 357 -3.53 1.28 -16.38
N LEU A 358 -2.61 1.34 -15.42
CA LEU A 358 -1.71 0.23 -15.11
C LEU A 358 -2.41 -0.86 -14.28
N ALA A 359 -3.24 -0.45 -13.31
CA ALA A 359 -4.03 -1.37 -12.51
C ALA A 359 -5.35 -0.73 -12.07
N ARG A 360 -6.34 -1.56 -11.75
CA ARG A 360 -7.70 -1.15 -11.39
C ARG A 360 -8.26 -1.97 -10.24
N HIS A 361 -9.48 -1.65 -9.81
CA HIS A 361 -10.20 -2.33 -8.73
C HIS A 361 -9.48 -2.17 -7.38
N PHE A 362 -9.08 -0.93 -7.07
CA PHE A 362 -8.73 -0.50 -5.72
C PHE A 362 -9.98 -0.04 -4.96
N ASN A 363 -9.91 0.10 -3.64
CA ASN A 363 -11.02 0.61 -2.84
C ASN A 363 -10.73 2.03 -2.34
N GLU A 364 -11.05 3.02 -3.18
CA GLU A 364 -10.72 4.45 -2.96
C GLU A 364 -9.21 4.64 -2.69
N PRO A 365 -8.34 4.39 -3.70
CA PRO A 365 -6.89 4.47 -3.55
C PRO A 365 -6.43 5.91 -3.26
N ILE A 366 -5.43 6.07 -2.40
CA ILE A 366 -4.84 7.36 -2.04
C ILE A 366 -3.34 7.29 -2.28
N GLY A 367 -2.54 6.92 -1.28
CA GLY A 367 -1.09 6.97 -1.35
C GLY A 367 -0.51 5.99 -2.36
N LEU A 368 0.52 6.42 -3.08
CA LEU A 368 1.38 5.55 -3.87
C LEU A 368 2.86 5.84 -3.66
N LYS A 369 3.71 4.84 -3.85
CA LYS A 369 5.17 5.02 -3.82
C LYS A 369 5.86 4.12 -4.82
N LEU A 370 6.76 4.69 -5.61
CA LEU A 370 7.53 3.97 -6.62
C LEU A 370 8.73 3.26 -6.00
N ASP A 371 8.78 1.94 -6.15
CA ASP A 371 9.99 1.14 -5.95
C ASP A 371 10.63 0.87 -7.32
N ARG A 372 11.50 1.78 -7.75
CA ARG A 372 12.17 1.69 -9.05
C ARG A 372 13.07 0.46 -9.15
N LYS A 373 13.79 0.12 -8.08
CA LYS A 373 14.70 -1.04 -8.04
C LYS A 373 13.91 -2.35 -8.16
N GLY A 374 12.79 -2.47 -7.44
CA GLY A 374 11.89 -3.61 -7.52
C GLY A 374 10.95 -3.61 -8.73
N ARG A 375 10.96 -2.55 -9.54
CA ARG A 375 10.04 -2.28 -10.67
C ARG A 375 8.56 -2.39 -10.27
N LYS A 376 8.22 -1.87 -9.10
CA LYS A 376 6.87 -1.94 -8.52
C LYS A 376 6.39 -0.57 -8.11
N VAL A 377 5.08 -0.40 -8.06
CA VAL A 377 4.43 0.71 -7.36
C VAL A 377 3.62 0.14 -6.22
N TYR A 378 3.89 0.61 -5.00
CA TYR A 378 3.05 0.32 -3.86
C TYR A 378 1.86 1.27 -3.85
N VAL A 379 0.67 0.75 -3.57
CA VAL A 379 -0.57 1.54 -3.50
C VAL A 379 -1.29 1.19 -2.21
N ALA A 380 -1.74 2.21 -1.50
CA ALA A 380 -2.54 2.11 -0.30
C ALA A 380 -3.96 2.59 -0.56
N ASP A 381 -4.96 1.94 0.04
CA ASP A 381 -6.36 2.30 -0.13
C ASP A 381 -7.15 2.38 1.18
N LEU A 382 -8.26 3.12 1.14
CA LEU A 382 -9.14 3.29 2.30
C LEU A 382 -9.90 2.01 2.67
N GLY A 383 -9.87 0.99 1.81
CA GLY A 383 -10.43 -0.33 2.08
C GLY A 383 -9.52 -1.23 2.93
N GLY A 384 -8.48 -0.68 3.54
CA GLY A 384 -7.58 -1.41 4.43
C GLY A 384 -6.61 -2.32 3.69
N SER A 385 -6.36 -2.06 2.41
CA SER A 385 -5.44 -2.88 1.62
C SER A 385 -4.20 -2.09 1.18
N VAL A 386 -3.06 -2.78 1.18
CA VAL A 386 -1.84 -2.33 0.52
C VAL A 386 -1.51 -3.33 -0.58
N TYR A 387 -1.13 -2.82 -1.75
CA TYR A 387 -0.81 -3.60 -2.93
C TYR A 387 0.59 -3.26 -3.41
N TRP A 388 1.20 -4.16 -4.17
CA TRP A 388 2.16 -3.76 -5.19
C TRP A 388 1.59 -4.03 -6.59
N VAL A 389 2.02 -3.22 -7.55
CA VAL A 389 1.70 -3.35 -8.98
C VAL A 389 3.00 -3.42 -9.77
N ASP A 390 3.18 -4.45 -10.60
CA ASP A 390 4.36 -4.55 -11.49
C ASP A 390 4.25 -3.54 -12.63
N LEU A 391 5.33 -2.80 -12.85
CA LEU A 391 5.38 -1.71 -13.84
C LEU A 391 5.34 -2.19 -15.29
N GLN A 392 5.69 -3.45 -15.58
CA GLN A 392 5.76 -3.97 -16.94
C GLN A 392 4.42 -4.55 -17.40
N ASN A 393 3.76 -5.35 -16.57
CA ASN A 393 2.58 -6.10 -16.96
C ASN A 393 1.29 -5.67 -16.23
N GLY A 394 1.37 -4.77 -15.25
CA GLY A 394 0.22 -4.32 -14.46
C GLY A 394 -0.33 -5.36 -13.48
N GLU A 395 0.41 -6.44 -13.23
CA GLU A 395 0.05 -7.46 -12.25
C GLU A 395 -0.06 -6.81 -10.87
N LYS A 396 -1.20 -7.03 -10.21
CA LYS A 396 -1.51 -6.47 -8.90
C LYS A 396 -1.60 -7.59 -7.86
N LYS A 397 -0.80 -7.49 -6.79
CA LYS A 397 -0.84 -8.41 -5.64
C LYS A 397 -1.13 -7.64 -4.36
N VAL A 398 -2.00 -8.20 -3.52
CA VAL A 398 -2.24 -7.69 -2.15
C VAL A 398 -1.04 -8.08 -1.29
N VAL A 399 -0.38 -7.11 -0.66
CA VAL A 399 0.71 -7.33 0.31
C VAL A 399 0.24 -7.30 1.76
N TRP A 400 -0.81 -6.53 2.04
CA TRP A 400 -1.40 -6.44 3.36
C TRP A 400 -2.88 -6.14 3.26
N ARG A 401 -3.67 -6.68 4.20
CA ARG A 401 -5.08 -6.36 4.37
C ARG A 401 -5.51 -6.50 5.82
N ASP A 402 -6.17 -5.48 6.35
CA ASP A 402 -6.85 -5.49 7.64
C ASP A 402 -8.03 -4.51 7.66
N GLU A 403 -8.48 -4.13 8.86
CA GLU A 403 -9.56 -3.16 9.09
C GLU A 403 -9.08 -1.69 9.15
N GLY A 404 -7.85 -1.40 8.72
CA GLY A 404 -7.32 -0.03 8.65
C GLY A 404 -7.92 0.79 7.51
N CYS A 405 -7.62 2.09 7.49
CA CYS A 405 -7.86 2.94 6.32
C CYS A 405 -6.53 3.61 5.94
N TYR A 406 -5.91 3.17 4.85
CA TYR A 406 -4.58 3.64 4.51
C TYR A 406 -4.62 4.83 3.55
N THR A 407 -4.04 5.95 3.99
CA THR A 407 -3.95 7.19 3.21
C THR A 407 -2.58 7.37 2.55
N GLY A 408 -1.53 6.79 3.11
CA GLY A 408 -0.16 7.00 2.63
C GLY A 408 0.68 5.75 2.70
N VAL A 409 1.66 5.66 1.80
CA VAL A 409 2.71 4.66 1.83
C VAL A 409 4.03 5.33 1.47
N ALA A 410 5.06 5.12 2.29
CA ALA A 410 6.43 5.48 1.99
C ALA A 410 7.32 4.25 2.08
N LEU A 411 8.49 4.29 1.46
CA LEU A 411 9.42 3.17 1.47
C LEU A 411 10.86 3.64 1.70
N VAL A 412 11.62 2.80 2.38
CA VAL A 412 13.08 2.89 2.44
C VAL A 412 13.63 1.79 1.55
N SER A 413 14.35 2.19 0.51
CA SER A 413 14.95 1.24 -0.42
C SER A 413 16.12 0.53 0.25
N ALA A 414 16.25 -0.78 0.03
CA ALA A 414 17.47 -1.48 0.43
C ALA A 414 18.65 -0.98 -0.43
N GLY A 415 19.59 -0.26 0.18
CA GLY A 415 20.92 -0.02 -0.41
C GLY A 415 21.25 1.43 -0.80
N GLU A 416 21.14 2.36 0.15
CA GLU A 416 21.88 3.65 0.14
C GLU A 416 22.53 3.89 1.51
N ARG A 417 23.25 2.88 2.03
CA ARG A 417 24.32 3.15 3.00
C ARG A 417 25.59 3.24 2.18
N GLU A 418 25.99 4.45 1.79
CA GLU A 418 27.37 4.73 1.40
C GLU A 418 28.27 4.82 2.65
#